data_AF-A0A8H4EQG8-F1
#
_entry.id   AF-A0A8H4EQG8-F1
#
_cell.length_a   1.000
_cell.length_b   1.000
_cell.length_c   1.000
_cell.angle_alpha   90.00
_cell.angle_beta   90.00
_cell.angle_gamma   90.00
#
_symmetry.space_group_name_H-M   'P 1'
#
loop_
_entity.id
_entity.type
_entity.pdbx_description
1 polymer ?
#
loop_
_entity_poly.entity_id
_entity_poly.type
_entity_poly.pdbx_seq_one_letter_code
_entity_poly.pdbx_strand_id
1 'polypeptide(L)'
;MGGIPVQLGLNRDETKAYNNMTAPETFVFNALPDNNAKIVYVRALVDRDRNWRESSDINQKLIYCTLYVTSLIVLALLDLTIFKTMEKS
;
A
#
# COMPACT_ATOMS: atom_id res chain seq x y z
N MET A 1 12.42 -4.99 -31.67
CA MET A 1 11.01 -5.34 -31.42
C MET A 1 10.46 -4.35 -30.41
N GLY A 2 9.57 -3.44 -30.82
CA GLY A 2 8.92 -2.49 -29.93
C GLY A 2 7.55 -3.02 -29.52
N GLY A 3 7.40 -3.41 -28.25
CA GLY A 3 6.10 -3.79 -27.68
C GLY A 3 5.21 -2.57 -27.42
N ILE A 4 3.96 -2.82 -26.99
CA ILE A 4 2.98 -1.78 -26.62
C ILE A 4 3.58 -0.71 -25.68
N PRO A 5 4.42 -1.04 -24.67
CA PRO A 5 5.05 -0.02 -23.82
C PRO A 5 5.95 0.97 -24.58
N VAL A 6 6.68 0.48 -25.59
CA VAL A 6 7.57 1.31 -26.42
C VAL A 6 6.75 2.20 -27.36
N GLN A 7 5.66 1.67 -27.92
CA GLN A 7 4.75 2.42 -28.80
C GLN A 7 4.02 3.54 -28.04
N LEU A 8 3.71 3.31 -26.77
CA LEU A 8 3.02 4.28 -25.91
C LEU A 8 4.00 5.23 -25.18
N GLY A 9 5.31 5.04 -25.32
CA GLY A 9 6.31 5.86 -24.64
C GLY A 9 6.24 5.78 -23.11
N LEU A 10 5.89 4.60 -22.57
CA LEU A 10 5.73 4.41 -21.13
C LEU A 10 7.08 4.47 -20.41
N ASN A 11 7.10 5.13 -19.25
CA ASN A 11 8.24 5.12 -18.36
C ASN A 11 8.39 3.76 -17.63
N ARG A 12 9.40 3.64 -16.77
CA ARG A 12 9.69 2.37 -16.06
C ARG A 12 8.54 1.88 -15.17
N ASP A 13 7.92 2.79 -14.42
CA ASP A 13 6.85 2.47 -13.48
C ASP A 13 5.54 2.18 -14.22
N GLU A 14 5.23 2.95 -15.25
CA GLU A 14 4.12 2.71 -16.17
C GLU A 14 4.26 1.37 -16.89
N THR A 15 5.47 1.03 -17.36
CA THR A 15 5.75 -0.27 -17.98
C THR A 15 5.55 -1.42 -16.98
N LYS A 16 5.95 -1.23 -15.72
CA LYS A 16 5.72 -2.22 -14.67
C LYS A 16 4.23 -2.40 -14.36
N ALA A 17 3.48 -1.31 -14.27
CA ALA A 17 2.03 -1.35 -14.07
C ALA A 17 1.32 -2.05 -15.24
N TYR A 18 1.73 -1.76 -16.48
CA TYR A 18 1.23 -2.45 -17.67
C TYR A 18 1.49 -3.97 -17.64
N ASN A 19 2.71 -4.38 -17.31
CA ASN A 19 3.07 -5.81 -17.26
C ASN A 19 2.38 -6.57 -16.11
N ASN A 20 1.96 -5.86 -15.07
CA ASN A 20 1.28 -6.43 -13.90
C ASN A 20 -0.25 -6.34 -13.99
N MET A 21 -0.81 -5.93 -15.13
CA MET A 21 -2.25 -5.89 -15.32
C MET A 21 -2.86 -7.28 -15.14
N THR A 22 -3.95 -7.32 -14.39
CA THR A 22 -4.84 -8.48 -14.32
C THR A 22 -5.58 -8.67 -15.65
N ALA A 23 -6.18 -9.85 -15.85
CA ALA A 23 -6.96 -10.11 -17.06
C ALA A 23 -8.12 -9.09 -17.28
N PRO A 24 -8.88 -8.66 -16.26
CA PRO A 24 -9.88 -7.61 -16.41
C PRO A 24 -9.28 -6.26 -16.80
N GLU A 25 -8.16 -5.85 -16.20
CA GLU A 25 -7.49 -4.57 -16.52
C GLU A 25 -6.94 -4.58 -17.94
N THR A 26 -6.41 -5.72 -18.39
CA THR A 26 -5.95 -5.91 -19.76
C THR A 26 -7.11 -5.80 -20.75
N PHE A 27 -8.27 -6.39 -20.42
CA PHE A 27 -9.48 -6.28 -21.24
C PHE A 27 -9.94 -4.82 -21.39
N VAL A 28 -10.02 -4.09 -20.27
CA VAL A 28 -10.37 -2.66 -20.26
C VAL A 28 -9.35 -1.85 -21.07
N PHE A 29 -8.06 -2.06 -20.84
CA PHE A 29 -6.99 -1.39 -21.56
C PHE A 29 -7.09 -1.60 -23.09
N ASN A 30 -7.37 -2.83 -23.53
CA ASN A 30 -7.51 -3.15 -24.94
C ASN A 30 -8.77 -2.55 -25.58
N ALA A 31 -9.82 -2.31 -24.79
CA ALA A 31 -11.04 -1.65 -25.23
C ALA A 31 -10.90 -0.11 -25.36
N LEU A 32 -9.80 0.48 -24.90
CA LEU A 32 -9.59 1.93 -24.99
C LEU A 32 -9.36 2.38 -26.45
N PRO A 33 -9.98 3.49 -26.87
CA PRO A 33 -10.08 3.87 -28.27
C PRO A 33 -8.78 4.45 -28.86
N ASP A 34 -7.94 5.06 -28.02
CA ASP A 34 -6.73 5.74 -28.46
C ASP A 34 -5.56 5.56 -27.49
N ASN A 35 -4.36 5.93 -27.96
CA ASN A 35 -3.12 5.78 -27.20
C ASN A 35 -3.06 6.71 -25.98
N ASN A 36 -3.68 7.90 -26.02
CA ASN A 36 -3.71 8.80 -24.87
C ASN A 36 -4.57 8.22 -23.75
N ALA A 37 -5.74 7.67 -24.08
CA ALA A 37 -6.60 6.97 -23.13
C ALA A 37 -5.86 5.79 -22.48
N LYS A 38 -5.10 5.02 -23.27
CA LYS A 38 -4.25 3.92 -22.79
C LYS A 38 -3.15 4.39 -21.84
N ILE A 39 -2.46 5.48 -22.17
CA ILE A 39 -1.44 6.09 -21.30
C ILE A 39 -2.06 6.56 -19.99
N VAL A 40 -3.19 7.27 -20.05
CA VAL A 40 -3.92 7.76 -18.86
C VAL A 40 -4.36 6.59 -17.97
N TYR A 41 -4.85 5.50 -18.56
CA TYR A 41 -5.24 4.31 -17.81
C TYR A 41 -4.04 3.69 -17.06
N VAL A 42 -2.90 3.54 -17.74
CA VAL A 42 -1.68 3.01 -17.09
C VAL A 42 -1.23 3.92 -15.95
N ARG A 43 -1.29 5.24 -16.11
CA ARG A 43 -0.97 6.20 -15.03
C ARG A 43 -1.89 6.05 -13.83
N ALA A 44 -3.20 5.88 -14.07
CA ALA A 44 -4.15 5.64 -12.99
C ALA A 44 -3.84 4.35 -12.20
N LEU A 45 -3.33 3.30 -12.87
CA LEU A 45 -2.87 2.09 -12.18
C LEU A 45 -1.62 2.35 -11.32
N VAL A 46 -0.65 3.13 -11.83
CA VAL A 46 0.54 3.53 -11.05
C VAL A 46 0.13 4.32 -9.81
N ASP A 47 -0.77 5.28 -9.94
CA ASP A 47 -1.27 6.09 -8.82
C ASP A 47 -2.04 5.24 -7.81
N ARG A 48 -2.86 4.29 -8.27
CA ARG A 48 -3.55 3.33 -7.40
C ARG A 48 -2.56 2.50 -6.59
N ASP A 49 -1.55 1.94 -7.24
CA ASP A 49 -0.53 1.12 -6.59
C ASP A 49 0.26 1.94 -5.55
N ARG A 50 0.56 3.20 -5.87
CA ARG A 50 1.21 4.13 -4.95
C ARG A 50 0.33 4.40 -3.73
N ASN A 51 -0.94 4.75 -3.95
CA ASN A 51 -1.89 5.03 -2.87
C ASN A 51 -2.12 3.81 -1.97
N TRP A 52 -2.15 2.61 -2.56
CA TRP A 52 -2.24 1.36 -1.79
C TRP A 52 -1.03 1.15 -0.88
N ARG A 53 0.19 1.44 -1.36
CA ARG A 53 1.40 1.33 -0.54
C ARG A 53 1.43 2.36 0.58
N GLU A 54 1.07 3.61 0.27
CA GLU A 54 1.00 4.68 1.27
C GLU A 54 -0.04 4.38 2.35
N SER A 55 -1.23 3.92 1.96
CA SER A 55 -2.28 3.49 2.90
C SER A 55 -1.85 2.28 3.74
N SER A 56 -1.17 1.31 3.13
CA SER A 56 -0.66 0.15 3.85
C SER A 56 0.41 0.52 4.88
N ASP A 57 1.29 1.47 4.58
CA ASP A 57 2.31 1.97 5.51
C ASP A 57 1.66 2.71 6.69
N ILE A 58 0.64 3.54 6.42
CA ILE A 58 -0.14 4.21 7.48
C ILE A 58 -0.79 3.19 8.41
N ASN A 59 -1.44 2.15 7.85
CA ASN A 59 -2.07 1.10 8.65
C ASN A 59 -1.05 0.33 9.49
N GLN A 60 0.12 0.00 8.94
CA GLN A 60 1.19 -0.66 9.70
C GLN A 60 1.69 0.21 10.85
N LYS A 61 1.90 1.50 10.61
CA LYS A 61 2.31 2.46 11.66
C LYS A 61 1.26 2.57 12.77
N LEU A 62 -0.02 2.61 12.43
CA LEU A 62 -1.12 2.65 13.40
C LEU A 62 -1.18 1.39 14.25
N ILE A 63 -1.05 0.21 13.64
CA ILE A 63 -1.02 -1.06 14.36
C ILE A 63 0.16 -1.09 15.34
N TYR A 64 1.36 -0.71 14.87
CA TYR A 64 2.55 -0.67 15.71
C TYR A 64 2.39 0.30 16.89
N CYS A 65 1.89 1.51 16.63
CA CYS A 65 1.65 2.51 17.67
C CYS A 65 0.64 2.01 18.71
N THR A 66 -0.44 1.38 18.26
CA THR A 66 -1.46 0.79 19.15
C THR A 66 -0.84 -0.28 20.05
N LEU A 67 -0.10 -1.23 19.47
CA LEU A 67 0.57 -2.29 20.22
C LEU A 67 1.57 -1.74 21.24
N TYR A 68 2.34 -0.72 20.86
CA TYR A 68 3.30 -0.06 21.72
C TYR A 68 2.63 0.59 22.94
N VAL A 69 1.58 1.39 22.71
CA VAL A 69 0.83 2.05 23.79
C VAL A 69 0.17 1.03 24.72
N THR A 70 -0.46 -0.02 24.17
CA THR A 70 -1.06 -1.08 25.00
C THR A 70 -0.03 -1.80 25.86
N SER A 71 1.17 -2.04 25.33
CA SER A 71 2.25 -2.71 26.07
C SER A 71 2.74 -1.85 27.25
N LEU A 72 2.88 -0.54 27.05
CA LEU A 72 3.26 0.39 28.12
C LEU A 72 2.21 0.47 29.22
N ILE A 73 0.93 0.47 28.87
CA ILE A 73 -0.17 0.46 29.85
C ILE A 73 -0.15 -0.83 30.67
N VAL A 74 0.02 -1.98 30.02
CA VAL A 74 0.10 -3.28 30.71
C VAL A 74 1.29 -3.32 31.67
N LEU A 75 2.46 -2.82 31.24
CA LEU A 75 3.64 -2.74 32.09
C LEU A 75 3.41 -1.86 33.32
N ALA A 76 2.84 -0.67 33.12
CA ALA A 76 2.51 0.24 34.23
C ALA A 76 1.49 -0.36 35.21
N LEU A 77 0.48 -1.08 34.70
CA LEU A 77 -0.49 -1.79 35.54
C LEU A 77 0.16 -2.93 36.32
N LEU A 78 1.05 -3.71 35.70
CA LEU A 78 1.81 -4.77 36.38
C LEU A 78 2.68 -4.19 37.49
N ASP A 79 3.44 -3.13 37.22
CA ASP A 79 4.28 -2.46 38.22
C ASP A 79 3.45 -1.94 39.39
N LEU A 80 2.30 -1.31 39.13
CA LEU A 80 1.37 -0.85 40.17
C LEU A 80 0.80 -2.02 40.99
N THR A 81 0.49 -3.14 40.34
CA THR A 81 -0.06 -4.32 41.01
C THR A 81 0.98 -4.92 41.94
N ILE A 82 2.22 -5.09 41.45
CA ILE A 82 3.36 -5.60 42.23
C ILE A 82 3.63 -4.68 43.43
N PHE A 83 3.69 -3.37 43.22
CA PHE A 83 3.89 -2.38 44.27
C PHE A 83 2.82 -2.50 45.38
N LYS A 84 1.54 -2.58 45.00
CA LYS A 84 0.43 -2.75 45.96
C LYS A 84 0.50 -4.06 46.75
N THR A 85 0.99 -5.14 46.14
CA THR A 85 1.23 -6.41 46.86
C THR A 85 2.38 -6.32 47.84
N MET A 86 3.44 -5.55 47.52
CA MET A 86 4.56 -5.33 48.44
C MET A 86 4.19 -4.42 49.62
N GLU A 87 3.32 -3.42 49.42
CA GLU A 87 2.84 -2.54 50.50
C GLU A 87 1.91 -3.27 51.50
N LYS A 88 1.22 -4.32 51.04
CA LYS A 88 0.29 -5.11 51.86
C LYS A 88 0.94 -6.29 52.62
N SER A 89 2.22 -6.58 52.37
CA SER A 89 2.98 -7.66 53.03
C SER A 89 3.80 -7.13 54.19
#